data_AF-A0A8G0QHQ2-F1
#
_entry.id   AF-A0A8G0QHQ2-F1
#
_cell.length_a   1.000
_cell.length_b   1.000
_cell.length_c   1.000
_cell.angle_alpha   90.00
_cell.angle_beta   90.00
_cell.angle_gamma   90.00
#
_symmetry.space_group_name_H-M   'P 1'
#
loop_
_entity.id
_entity.type
_entity.pdbx_description
1 polymer ?
#
loop_
_entity_poly.entity_id
_entity_poly.type
_entity_poly.pdbx_seq_one_letter_code
_entity_poly.pdbx_strand_id
1 'polypeptide(L)'
;PTTLTMMSITLLSLGGLPPLTGFLPKWIIITELLKNDCTILTTMMAIMTLLNLYFYTRLIYSTSLTMFPTNNNSKMFSHLTNPKFNLILPMLTTMSTMTLPLSPLLI
;
A
#
# COMPACT_ATOMS: atom_id res chain seq x y z
N PRO A 1 -12.48 7.67 9.43
CA PRO A 1 -12.90 6.77 8.33
C PRO A 1 -12.05 6.96 7.05
N THR A 2 -11.88 8.20 6.57
CA THR A 2 -11.09 8.52 5.36
C THR A 2 -9.58 8.23 5.50
N THR A 3 -9.03 8.33 6.71
CA THR A 3 -7.63 7.98 6.97
C THR A 3 -7.37 6.47 6.93
N LEU A 4 -8.34 5.66 7.36
CA LEU A 4 -8.25 4.20 7.32
C LEU A 4 -8.25 3.69 5.88
N THR A 5 -9.09 4.28 5.01
CA THR A 5 -9.09 3.95 3.58
C THR A 5 -7.78 4.38 2.91
N MET A 6 -7.23 5.55 3.24
CA MET A 6 -5.91 5.95 2.71
C MET A 6 -4.80 5.00 3.17
N MET A 7 -4.79 4.61 4.45
CA MET A 7 -3.80 3.68 4.99
C MET A 7 -3.88 2.28 4.36
N SER A 8 -5.10 1.75 4.13
CA SER A 8 -5.23 0.45 3.50
C SER A 8 -4.69 0.50 2.07
N ILE A 9 -5.08 1.49 1.26
CA ILE A 9 -4.66 1.57 -0.14
C ILE A 9 -3.13 1.76 -0.26
N THR A 10 -2.49 2.53 0.63
CA THR A 10 -1.01 2.65 0.63
C THR A 10 -0.30 1.36 1.05
N LEU A 11 -0.85 0.60 2.01
CA LEU A 11 -0.28 -0.70 2.38
C LEU A 11 -0.41 -1.73 1.25
N LEU A 12 -1.54 -1.73 0.54
CA LEU A 12 -1.70 -2.54 -0.67
C LEU A 12 -0.70 -2.14 -1.77
N SER A 13 -0.38 -0.84 -1.90
CA SER A 13 0.58 -0.39 -2.92
C SER A 13 1.99 -0.85 -2.62
N LEU A 14 2.43 -0.82 -1.35
CA LEU A 14 3.70 -1.41 -0.90
C LEU A 14 3.75 -2.94 -1.14
N GLY A 15 2.60 -3.61 -1.05
CA GLY A 15 2.45 -5.02 -1.41
C GLY A 15 2.74 -5.30 -2.89
N GLY A 16 2.56 -4.31 -3.77
CA GLY A 16 2.79 -4.45 -5.21
C GLY A 16 1.68 -5.23 -5.90
N LEU A 17 0.43 -4.90 -5.62
CA LEU A 17 -0.72 -5.46 -6.35
C LEU A 17 -0.86 -4.82 -7.74
N PRO A 18 -1.30 -5.57 -8.77
CA PRO A 18 -1.31 -5.13 -10.16
C PRO A 18 -2.06 -3.82 -10.47
N PRO A 19 -3.14 -3.40 -9.76
CA PRO A 19 -3.74 -2.09 -10.00
C PRO A 19 -2.95 -0.91 -9.40
N LEU A 20 -1.94 -1.16 -8.56
CA LEU A 20 -1.25 -0.14 -7.79
C LEU A 20 0.21 0.04 -8.25
N THR A 21 0.70 1.26 -8.06
CA THR A 21 2.00 1.73 -8.57
C THR A 21 3.18 0.92 -8.06
N GLY A 22 3.13 0.40 -6.83
CA GLY A 22 4.22 -0.38 -6.25
C GLY A 22 4.44 -1.76 -6.89
N PHE A 23 3.58 -2.18 -7.84
CA PHE A 23 3.86 -3.32 -8.69
C PHE A 23 4.89 -3.01 -9.78
N LEU A 24 4.88 -1.78 -10.31
CA LEU A 24 5.69 -1.38 -11.46
C LEU A 24 7.21 -1.55 -11.23
N PRO A 25 7.80 -1.09 -10.11
CA PRO A 25 9.22 -1.29 -9.85
C PRO A 25 9.60 -2.78 -9.75
N LYS A 26 8.77 -3.59 -9.08
CA LYS A 26 9.01 -5.04 -8.96
C LYS A 26 8.94 -5.71 -10.32
N TRP A 27 7.97 -5.33 -11.13
CA TRP A 27 7.79 -5.87 -12.48
C TRP A 27 8.98 -5.52 -13.38
N ILE A 28 9.44 -4.27 -13.38
CA ILE A 28 10.62 -3.85 -14.16
C ILE A 28 11.86 -4.67 -13.74
N ILE A 29 12.10 -4.79 -12.43
CA ILE A 29 13.22 -5.58 -11.91
C ILE A 29 13.14 -7.04 -12.39
N ILE A 30 11.95 -7.66 -12.34
CA ILE A 30 11.76 -9.03 -12.84
C ILE A 30 12.04 -9.10 -14.35
N THR A 31 11.53 -8.15 -15.15
CA THR A 31 11.75 -8.16 -16.60
C THR A 31 13.23 -8.00 -16.98
N GLU A 32 13.99 -7.16 -16.27
CA GLU A 32 15.43 -6.98 -16.53
C GLU A 32 16.25 -8.19 -16.04
N LEU A 33 15.90 -8.79 -14.90
CA LEU A 33 16.58 -9.99 -14.43
C LEU A 33 16.31 -11.21 -15.32
N LEU A 34 15.12 -11.32 -15.91
CA LEU A 34 14.80 -12.36 -16.88
C LEU A 34 15.57 -12.18 -18.19
N LYS A 35 15.83 -10.94 -18.63
CA LYS A 35 16.70 -10.67 -19.80
C LYS A 35 18.15 -11.11 -19.57
N ASN A 36 18.60 -11.11 -18.31
CA ASN A 36 19.94 -11.54 -17.90
C ASN A 36 20.01 -13.03 -17.48
N ASP A 37 19.03 -13.85 -17.88
CA ASP A 37 18.92 -15.29 -17.59
C ASP A 37 18.95 -15.67 -16.08
N CYS A 38 18.77 -14.71 -15.18
CA CYS A 38 18.85 -14.90 -13.72
C CYS A 38 17.54 -15.44 -13.12
N THR A 39 17.03 -16.54 -13.66
CA THR A 39 15.70 -17.09 -13.31
C THR A 39 15.57 -17.48 -11.83
N ILE A 40 16.57 -18.14 -11.24
CA ILE A 40 16.53 -18.59 -9.83
C ILE A 40 16.45 -17.42 -8.83
N LEU A 41 17.09 -16.29 -9.14
CA LEU A 41 17.06 -15.11 -8.29
C LEU A 41 15.67 -14.45 -8.35
N THR A 42 15.08 -14.39 -9.55
CA THR A 42 13.74 -13.79 -9.74
C THR A 42 12.65 -14.54 -8.98
N THR A 43 12.70 -15.88 -8.94
CA THR A 43 11.70 -16.69 -8.23
C THR A 43 11.82 -16.53 -6.71
N MET A 44 13.05 -16.50 -6.18
CA MET A 44 13.30 -16.26 -4.76
C MET A 44 12.82 -14.86 -4.35
N MET A 45 13.07 -13.84 -5.18
CA MET A 45 12.55 -12.49 -4.95
C MET A 45 11.01 -12.45 -4.97
N ALA A 46 10.37 -13.12 -5.94
CA ALA A 46 8.92 -13.18 -6.03
C ALA A 46 8.30 -13.82 -4.76
N ILE A 47 8.86 -14.93 -4.27
CA ILE A 47 8.39 -15.59 -3.04
C ILE A 47 8.52 -14.66 -1.81
N MET A 48 9.64 -13.94 -1.68
CA MET A 48 9.84 -12.99 -0.58
C MET A 48 8.81 -11.84 -0.61
N THR A 49 8.40 -11.40 -1.81
CA THR A 49 7.37 -10.35 -1.91
C THR A 49 5.99 -10.80 -1.43
N LEU A 50 5.64 -12.08 -1.61
CA LEU A 50 4.38 -12.64 -1.11
C LEU A 50 4.35 -12.68 0.42
N LEU A 51 5.49 -12.92 1.07
CA LEU A 51 5.61 -12.91 2.53
C LEU A 51 5.35 -11.51 3.10
N ASN A 52 5.89 -10.46 2.46
CA ASN A 52 5.60 -9.07 2.83
C ASN A 52 4.12 -8.72 2.67
N LEU A 53 3.49 -9.22 1.60
CA LEU A 53 2.06 -9.02 1.35
C LEU A 53 1.20 -9.64 2.47
N TYR A 54 1.55 -10.83 2.96
CA TYR A 54 0.84 -11.45 4.08
C TYR A 54 0.82 -10.54 5.33
N PHE A 55 1.97 -9.97 5.69
CA PHE A 55 2.04 -9.06 6.84
C PHE A 55 1.13 -7.83 6.64
N TYR A 56 1.14 -7.23 5.45
CA TYR A 56 0.27 -6.08 5.15
C TYR A 56 -1.21 -6.44 5.21
N THR A 57 -1.63 -7.57 4.63
CA THR A 57 -3.04 -8.01 4.66
C THR A 57 -3.55 -8.23 6.09
N ARG A 58 -2.71 -8.80 6.97
CA ARG A 58 -3.05 -8.96 8.39
C ARG A 58 -3.29 -7.62 9.09
N LEU A 59 -2.48 -6.62 8.79
CA LEU A 59 -2.61 -5.27 9.37
C LEU A 59 -3.88 -4.57 8.84
N ILE A 60 -4.16 -4.69 7.54
CA ILE A 60 -5.38 -4.15 6.93
C ILE A 60 -6.62 -4.81 7.56
N TYR A 61 -6.57 -6.11 7.80
CA TYR A 61 -7.65 -6.85 8.43
C TYR A 61 -7.95 -6.30 9.83
N SER A 62 -6.92 -6.15 10.66
CA SER A 62 -7.07 -5.70 12.05
C SER A 62 -7.54 -4.25 12.18
N THR A 63 -7.25 -3.39 11.20
CA THR A 63 -7.51 -1.95 11.29
C THR A 63 -8.73 -1.47 10.51
N SER A 64 -9.07 -2.13 9.40
CA SER A 64 -10.11 -1.65 8.48
C SER A 64 -11.25 -2.63 8.24
N LEU A 65 -10.98 -3.94 8.16
CA LEU A 65 -12.03 -4.94 7.93
C LEU A 65 -12.73 -5.36 9.22
N THR A 66 -11.97 -5.52 10.31
CA THR A 66 -12.54 -5.82 11.63
C THR A 66 -12.41 -4.62 12.54
N MET A 67 -13.53 -4.05 12.97
CA MET A 67 -13.53 -2.99 13.97
C MET A 67 -13.31 -3.59 15.36
N PHE A 68 -12.19 -3.25 16.00
CA PHE A 68 -11.95 -3.57 17.41
C PHE A 68 -12.93 -2.82 18.34
N PRO A 69 -13.24 -3.39 19.52
CA PRO A 69 -14.11 -2.74 20.49
C PRO A 69 -13.53 -1.40 20.94
N THR A 70 -14.34 -0.35 20.93
CA THR A 70 -13.94 1.01 21.30
C THR A 70 -14.40 1.37 22.72
N ASN A 71 -13.54 2.04 23.50
CA ASN A 71 -13.87 2.45 24.88
C ASN A 71 -14.91 3.58 24.93
N ASN A 72 -15.67 3.69 26.02
CA ASN A 72 -16.71 4.72 26.18
C ASN A 72 -16.16 6.16 26.10
N ASN A 73 -14.93 6.39 26.57
CA ASN A 73 -14.26 7.70 26.52
C ASN A 73 -13.92 8.14 25.07
N SER A 74 -13.91 7.21 24.10
CA SER A 74 -13.69 7.55 22.69
C SER A 74 -14.77 8.47 22.11
N LYS A 75 -15.97 8.47 22.71
CA LYS A 75 -17.08 9.34 22.30
C LYS A 75 -16.76 10.82 22.49
N MET A 76 -15.95 11.17 23.50
CA MET A 76 -15.50 12.55 23.73
C MET A 76 -14.64 13.06 22.57
N PHE A 77 -13.77 12.20 22.01
CA PHE A 77 -12.94 12.54 20.84
C PHE A 77 -13.75 12.80 19.58
N SER A 78 -14.98 12.25 19.47
CA SER A 78 -15.87 12.56 18.34
C SER A 78 -16.44 13.97 18.41
N HIS A 79 -16.52 14.56 19.60
CA HIS A 79 -17.05 15.92 19.79
C HIS A 79 -15.96 16.99 19.63
N LEU A 80 -14.70 16.61 19.78
CA LEU A 80 -13.54 17.47 19.61
C LEU A 80 -13.21 17.62 18.12
N THR A 81 -13.15 18.86 17.62
CA THR A 81 -12.65 19.15 16.26
C THR A 81 -11.14 18.97 16.23
N ASN A 82 -10.64 18.08 15.36
CA ASN A 82 -9.21 17.87 15.18
C ASN A 82 -8.62 18.94 14.23
N PRO A 83 -7.69 19.81 14.69
CA PRO A 83 -7.11 20.87 13.83
C PRO A 83 -5.96 20.36 12.92
N LYS A 84 -5.58 19.08 13.02
CA LYS A 84 -4.44 18.52 12.29
C LYS A 84 -4.84 18.09 10.87
N PHE A 85 -5.03 19.05 9.98
CA PHE A 85 -5.19 18.79 8.55
C PHE A 85 -3.84 18.98 7.83
N ASN A 86 -3.22 17.88 7.43
CA ASN A 86 -2.03 17.94 6.59
C ASN A 86 -2.43 17.81 5.12
N LEU A 87 -2.29 18.89 4.35
CA LEU A 87 -2.67 18.96 2.94
C LEU A 87 -1.76 18.10 2.04
N ILE A 88 -0.55 17.80 2.49
CA ILE A 88 0.43 16.96 1.78
C ILE A 88 0.01 15.49 1.75
N LEU A 89 -0.67 15.01 2.80
CA LEU A 89 -1.07 13.60 2.93
C LEU A 89 -1.97 13.11 1.77
N PRO A 90 -3.10 13.77 1.42
CA PRO A 90 -3.93 13.35 0.30
C PRO A 90 -3.16 13.39 -1.04
N MET A 91 -2.28 14.38 -1.23
CA MET A 91 -1.47 14.49 -2.45
C MET A 91 -0.53 13.28 -2.62
N LEU A 92 0.20 12.87 -1.59
CA LEU A 92 1.06 11.68 -1.70
C LEU A 92 0.26 10.38 -1.88
N THR A 93 -0.87 10.24 -1.19
CA THR A 93 -1.69 9.02 -1.31
C THR A 93 -2.31 8.84 -2.70
N THR A 94 -2.67 9.93 -3.38
CA THR A 94 -3.18 9.86 -4.75
C THR A 94 -2.07 9.53 -5.74
N MET A 95 -0.88 10.13 -5.60
CA MET A 95 0.26 9.80 -6.46
C MET A 95 0.75 8.37 -6.29
N SER A 96 0.71 7.82 -5.07
CA SER A 96 1.14 6.44 -4.83
C SER A 96 0.14 5.37 -5.31
N THR A 97 -1.08 5.73 -5.70
CA THR A 97 -2.12 4.75 -6.03
C THR A 97 -2.56 4.80 -7.49
N MET A 98 -2.67 5.98 -8.08
CA MET A 98 -3.29 6.16 -9.40
C MET A 98 -2.30 6.41 -10.54
N THR A 99 -0.99 6.30 -10.32
CA THR A 99 0.03 6.62 -11.35
C THR A 99 0.43 5.43 -12.23
N LEU A 100 -0.22 4.26 -12.10
CA LEU A 100 0.02 3.10 -12.97
C LEU A 100 -0.16 3.38 -14.49
N PRO A 101 -1.20 4.10 -14.97
CA PRO A 101 -1.31 4.45 -16.39
C PRO A 101 -0.21 5.41 -16.87
N LEU A 102 0.46 6.12 -15.96
CA LEU A 102 1.64 6.95 -16.25
C LEU A 102 2.94 6.11 -16.25
N SER A 103 2.83 4.77 -16.24
CA SER A 103 3.96 3.86 -16.32
C SER A 103 4.98 4.17 -17.44
N PRO A 104 4.60 4.50 -18.69
CA PRO A 104 5.58 4.81 -19.72
C PRO A 104 6.35 6.13 -19.50
N LEU A 105 5.88 7.00 -18.61
CA LEU A 105 6.59 8.23 -18.21
C LEU A 105 7.59 7.98 -17.06
N LEU A 106 7.43 6.87 -16.34
CA LEU A 106 8.24 6.51 -15.17
C LEU A 106 9.38 5.53 -15.51
N ILE A 107 9.29 4.86 -16.65
CA ILE A 107 10.27 3.93 -17.20
C ILE A 107 11.24 4.71 -18.08
#